data_AF-A0A2D5C9I9-F1
#
_entry.id   AF-A0A2D5C9I9-F1
#
_cell.length_a   1.000
_cell.length_b   1.000
_cell.length_c   1.000
_cell.angle_alpha   90.00
_cell.angle_beta   90.00
_cell.angle_gamma   90.00
#
_symmetry.space_group_name_H-M   'P 1'
#
loop_
_entity.id
_entity.type
_entity.pdbx_description
1 polymer ?
#
loop_
_entity_poly.entity_id
_entity_poly.type
_entity_poly.pdbx_seq_one_letter_code
_entity_poly.pdbx_strand_id
1 'polypeptide(L)'
;MKSRYITFVLIVIIISMPLISPSSESRLENWSKILLCPVCQGETIYDSPSEYADDMKSILKEQIDNGLTDSEINAFWVERYGERIITNPITNNTEILIVPISIVLIFISFFIRKLYVKK
;
A
#
# COMPACT_ATOMS: atom_id res chain seq x y z
N MET A 1 9.09 -31.10 -23.60
CA MET A 1 8.23 -31.45 -22.44
C MET A 1 8.69 -30.78 -21.14
N LYS A 2 9.96 -30.91 -20.70
CA LYS A 2 10.50 -30.27 -19.48
C LYS A 2 10.23 -28.75 -19.36
N SER A 3 10.34 -28.01 -20.47
CA SER A 3 10.09 -26.56 -20.48
C SER A 3 8.63 -26.15 -20.22
N ARG A 4 7.63 -26.99 -20.53
CA ARG A 4 6.21 -26.68 -20.23
C ARG A 4 5.91 -26.85 -18.73
N TYR A 5 6.60 -27.79 -18.08
CA TYR A 5 6.46 -28.06 -16.65
C TYR A 5 7.08 -26.94 -15.80
N ILE A 6 8.27 -26.45 -16.20
CA ILE A 6 8.95 -25.33 -15.53
C ILE A 6 8.10 -24.05 -15.58
N THR A 7 7.47 -23.76 -16.72
CA THR A 7 6.58 -22.60 -16.86
C THR A 7 5.31 -22.74 -16.01
N PHE A 8 4.72 -23.94 -15.94
CA PHE A 8 3.54 -24.18 -15.13
C PHE A 8 3.85 -24.00 -13.63
N VAL A 9 5.00 -24.49 -13.17
CA VAL A 9 5.47 -24.34 -11.78
C VAL A 9 5.74 -22.88 -11.43
N LEU A 10 6.37 -22.09 -12.31
CA LEU A 10 6.60 -20.66 -12.09
C LEU A 10 5.29 -19.86 -11.98
N ILE A 11 4.29 -20.16 -12.81
CA ILE A 11 2.98 -19.50 -12.76
C ILE A 11 2.24 -19.85 -11.47
N VAL A 12 2.25 -21.12 -11.05
CA VAL A 12 1.64 -21.54 -9.78
C VAL A 12 2.32 -20.89 -8.58
N ILE A 13 3.65 -20.76 -8.59
CA ILE A 13 4.42 -20.08 -7.53
C ILE A 13 4.05 -18.59 -7.42
N ILE A 14 3.96 -17.89 -8.56
CA ILE A 14 3.57 -16.47 -8.58
C ILE A 14 2.12 -16.28 -8.11
N ILE A 15 1.20 -17.20 -8.46
CA ILE A 15 -0.19 -17.17 -8.00
C ILE A 15 -0.31 -17.49 -6.51
N SER A 16 0.61 -18.30 -5.96
CA SER A 16 0.60 -18.68 -4.55
C SER A 16 1.20 -17.64 -3.59
N MET A 17 1.68 -16.49 -4.08
CA MET A 17 2.07 -15.40 -3.19
C MET A 17 0.83 -14.93 -2.41
N PRO A 18 0.83 -15.02 -1.07
CA PRO A 18 -0.29 -14.51 -0.30
C PRO A 18 -0.32 -12.99 -0.46
N LEU A 19 -1.47 -12.47 -0.86
CA LEU A 19 -1.83 -11.07 -0.66
C LEU A 19 -1.90 -10.84 0.86
N ILE A 20 -0.75 -10.59 1.48
CA ILE A 20 -0.68 -10.19 2.89
C ILE A 20 -1.23 -8.77 2.95
N SER A 21 -2.51 -8.67 3.33
CA SER A 21 -3.09 -7.39 3.73
C SER A 21 -2.44 -6.97 5.06
N PRO A 22 -2.00 -5.71 5.22
CA PRO A 22 -1.44 -5.23 6.48
C PRO A 22 -2.48 -5.38 7.61
N SER A 23 -2.03 -5.78 8.80
CA SER A 23 -2.87 -5.84 10.01
C SER A 23 -3.34 -4.43 10.40
N SER A 24 -4.45 -4.33 11.15
CA SER A 24 -4.96 -3.04 11.64
C SER A 24 -3.94 -2.29 12.49
N GLU A 25 -3.19 -3.00 13.35
CA GLU A 25 -2.10 -2.43 14.14
C GLU A 25 -0.99 -1.86 13.26
N SER A 26 -0.58 -2.61 12.22
CA SER A 26 0.42 -2.13 11.26
C SER A 26 -0.09 -0.90 10.49
N ARG A 27 -1.38 -0.86 10.13
CA ARG A 27 -1.99 0.32 9.49
C ARG A 27 -1.96 1.53 10.42
N LEU A 28 -2.33 1.37 11.69
CA LEU A 28 -2.33 2.44 12.69
C LEU A 28 -0.92 3.00 12.89
N GLU A 29 0.07 2.12 13.06
CA GLU A 29 1.46 2.52 13.22
C GLU A 29 1.96 3.30 12.00
N ASN A 30 1.72 2.79 10.79
CA ASN A 30 2.15 3.45 9.55
C ASN A 30 1.52 4.84 9.40
N TRP A 31 0.22 4.97 9.66
CA TRP A 31 -0.48 6.26 9.62
C TRP A 31 0.03 7.24 10.66
N SER A 32 0.27 6.77 11.89
CA SER A 32 0.73 7.63 12.97
C SER A 32 2.10 8.26 12.72
N LYS A 33 2.98 7.57 11.95
CA LYS A 33 4.31 8.06 11.57
C LYS A 33 4.31 9.07 10.43
N ILE A 34 3.22 9.19 9.67
CA ILE A 34 3.12 10.14 8.56
C ILE A 34 2.22 11.33 8.86
N LEU A 35 1.36 11.22 9.88
CA LEU A 35 0.45 12.28 10.30
C LEU A 35 1.16 13.21 11.28
N LEU A 36 1.22 14.50 10.95
CA LEU A 36 1.81 15.54 11.79
C LEU A 36 0.84 15.98 12.88
N CYS A 37 1.37 16.34 14.03
CA CYS A 37 0.61 17.00 15.09
C CYS A 37 0.60 18.52 14.82
N PRO A 38 -0.56 19.14 14.57
CA PRO A 38 -0.68 20.55 14.19
C PRO A 38 -0.31 21.53 15.32
N VAL A 39 -0.35 21.08 16.56
CA VAL A 39 -0.03 21.89 17.75
C VAL A 39 1.35 21.59 18.34
N CYS A 40 2.07 20.60 17.78
CA CYS A 40 3.37 20.17 18.25
C CYS A 40 4.50 20.83 17.45
N GLN A 41 5.76 20.63 17.87
CA GLN A 41 6.94 21.26 17.26
C GLN A 41 7.38 20.58 15.95
N GLY A 42 6.44 20.38 15.01
CA GLY A 42 6.71 19.71 13.73
C GLY A 42 6.92 18.21 13.85
N GLU A 43 6.41 17.60 14.92
CA GLU A 43 6.49 16.17 15.20
C GLU A 43 5.29 15.43 14.61
N THR A 44 5.46 14.13 14.37
CA THR A 44 4.35 13.24 14.01
C THR A 44 3.52 12.93 15.25
N ILE A 45 2.28 12.47 15.06
CA ILE A 45 1.48 12.00 16.19
C ILE A 45 2.15 10.78 16.85
N TYR A 46 2.90 9.97 16.10
CA TYR A 46 3.67 8.85 16.64
C TYR A 46 4.77 9.29 17.61
N ASP A 47 5.55 10.30 17.23
CA ASP A 47 6.75 10.73 17.98
C ASP A 47 6.41 11.70 19.13
N SER A 48 5.34 12.49 18.99
CA SER A 48 5.04 13.52 19.98
C SER A 48 4.44 12.93 21.27
N PRO A 49 4.96 13.31 22.46
CA PRO A 49 4.45 12.85 23.75
C PRO A 49 3.28 13.69 24.28
N SER A 50 2.66 14.52 23.45
CA SER A 50 1.57 15.40 23.88
C SER A 50 0.24 14.64 24.01
N GLU A 51 -0.58 15.03 24.98
CA GLU A 51 -1.94 14.48 25.14
C GLU A 51 -2.78 14.65 23.86
N TYR A 52 -2.58 15.76 23.15
CA TYR A 52 -3.24 16.01 21.86
C TYR A 52 -2.87 14.98 20.78
N ALA A 53 -1.61 14.53 20.73
CA ALA A 53 -1.19 13.49 19.80
C ALA A 53 -1.84 12.13 20.13
N ASP A 54 -2.03 11.82 21.41
CA ASP A 54 -2.69 10.59 21.86
C ASP A 54 -4.20 10.59 21.57
N ASP A 55 -4.86 11.75 21.69
CA ASP A 55 -6.24 11.93 21.24
C ASP A 55 -6.37 11.70 19.73
N MET A 56 -5.46 12.25 18.93
CA MET A 56 -5.44 12.02 17.49
C MET A 56 -5.20 10.56 17.12
N LYS A 57 -4.31 9.85 17.83
CA LYS A 57 -4.11 8.39 17.65
C LYS A 57 -5.40 7.62 17.91
N SER A 58 -6.16 8.03 18.93
CA SER A 58 -7.42 7.39 19.28
C SER A 58 -8.46 7.57 18.17
N ILE A 59 -8.58 8.77 17.61
CA ILE A 59 -9.45 9.06 16.45
C ILE A 59 -9.01 8.27 15.21
N LEU A 60 -7.71 8.16 14.95
CA LEU A 60 -7.18 7.39 13.84
C LEU A 60 -7.45 5.88 14.01
N LYS A 61 -7.29 5.36 15.24
CA LYS A 61 -7.60 3.97 15.57
C LYS A 61 -9.07 3.66 15.32
N GLU A 62 -9.97 4.54 15.77
CA GLU A 62 -11.41 4.39 15.53
C GLU A 62 -11.75 4.33 14.04
N GLN A 63 -11.14 5.18 13.21
CA GLN A 63 -11.33 5.14 11.75
C GLN A 63 -10.89 3.80 11.14
N ILE A 64 -9.74 3.28 11.56
CA ILE A 64 -9.22 2.00 11.07
C ILE A 64 -10.11 0.84 11.53
N ASP A 65 -10.55 0.85 12.78
CA ASP A 65 -11.42 -0.18 13.36
C ASP A 65 -12.83 -0.15 12.72
N ASN A 66 -13.31 1.04 12.33
CA ASN A 66 -14.52 1.22 11.53
C ASN A 66 -14.38 0.80 10.05
N GLY A 67 -13.20 0.35 9.63
CA GLY A 67 -12.95 -0.18 8.30
C GLY A 67 -12.78 0.88 7.21
N LEU A 68 -12.49 2.13 7.57
CA LEU A 68 -12.22 3.18 6.58
C LEU A 68 -10.97 2.83 5.76
N THR A 69 -11.04 3.17 4.48
CA THR A 69 -9.94 3.04 3.54
C THR A 69 -8.91 4.15 3.75
N ASP A 70 -7.67 3.91 3.31
CA ASP A 70 -6.61 4.92 3.44
C ASP A 70 -6.94 6.23 2.70
N SER A 71 -7.71 6.16 1.60
CA SER A 71 -8.16 7.35 0.87
C SER A 71 -9.18 8.17 1.67
N GLU A 72 -10.09 7.51 2.40
CA GLU A 72 -11.09 8.18 3.24
C GLU A 72 -10.44 8.82 4.47
N ILE A 73 -9.51 8.09 5.10
CA ILE A 73 -8.70 8.61 6.22
C ILE A 73 -7.90 9.84 5.75
N ASN A 74 -7.23 9.75 4.60
CA ASN A 74 -6.50 10.87 4.01
C ASN A 74 -7.41 12.11 3.83
N ALA A 75 -8.55 11.92 3.16
CA ALA A 75 -9.50 12.99 2.91
C ALA A 75 -10.00 13.65 4.21
N PHE A 76 -10.34 12.85 5.23
CA PHE A 76 -10.79 13.34 6.53
C PHE A 76 -9.77 14.26 7.23
N TRP A 77 -8.48 13.89 7.19
CA TRP A 77 -7.43 14.70 7.81
C TRP A 77 -7.10 15.95 6.98
N VAL A 78 -7.01 15.83 5.66
CA VAL A 78 -6.72 16.94 4.76
C VAL A 78 -7.84 17.98 4.77
N GLU A 79 -9.11 17.56 4.76
CA GLU A 79 -10.26 18.47 4.79
C GLU A 79 -10.28 19.32 6.07
N ARG A 80 -9.86 18.75 7.21
CA ARG A 80 -9.90 19.43 8.51
C ARG A 80 -8.64 20.22 8.84
N TYR A 81 -7.46 19.72 8.47
CA TYR A 81 -6.17 20.29 8.89
C TYR A 81 -5.29 20.77 7.72
N GLY A 82 -5.74 20.58 6.48
CA GLY A 82 -5.02 20.95 5.25
C GLY A 82 -4.03 19.89 4.76
N GLU A 83 -3.54 20.06 3.54
CA GLU A 83 -2.65 19.08 2.87
C GLU A 83 -1.34 18.83 3.61
N ARG A 84 -0.88 19.82 4.39
CA ARG A 84 0.36 19.75 5.17
C ARG A 84 0.30 18.82 6.37
N ILE A 85 -0.88 18.31 6.74
CA ILE A 85 -1.03 17.42 7.89
C ILE A 85 -0.39 16.04 7.65
N ILE A 86 -0.16 15.66 6.40
CA ILE A 86 0.45 14.39 6.02
C ILE A 86 1.79 14.66 5.35
N THR A 87 2.86 14.13 5.94
CA THR A 87 4.24 14.35 5.46
C THR A 87 4.47 13.71 4.09
N ASN A 88 3.84 12.57 3.83
CA ASN A 88 3.93 11.87 2.56
C ASN A 88 2.52 11.45 2.12
N PRO A 89 1.83 12.25 1.28
CA PRO A 89 0.50 11.89 0.83
C PRO A 89 0.58 10.52 0.17
N ILE A 90 -0.29 9.61 0.57
CA ILE A 90 -0.44 8.31 -0.09
C ILE A 90 -1.00 8.62 -1.47
N THR A 91 -0.12 8.94 -2.42
CA THR A 91 -0.52 9.06 -3.80
C THR A 91 -0.92 7.67 -4.23
N ASN A 92 -2.14 7.54 -4.73
CA ASN A 92 -2.70 6.32 -5.27
C ASN A 92 -1.88 5.95 -6.51
N ASN A 93 -0.68 5.40 -6.33
CA ASN A 93 0.24 5.08 -7.40
C ASN A 93 -0.24 3.79 -8.07
N THR A 94 -1.30 3.90 -8.86
CA THR A 94 -1.78 2.85 -9.76
C THR A 94 -0.65 2.30 -10.65
N GLU A 95 0.37 3.12 -10.91
CA GLU A 95 1.65 2.75 -11.53
C GLU A 95 2.31 1.52 -10.89
N ILE A 96 2.27 1.37 -9.56
CA ILE A 96 2.88 0.23 -8.83
C ILE A 96 2.21 -1.09 -9.22
N LEU A 97 0.93 -1.06 -9.61
CA LEU A 97 0.19 -2.25 -10.05
C LEU A 97 0.35 -2.52 -11.55
N ILE A 98 0.52 -1.47 -12.37
CA ILE A 98 0.56 -1.58 -13.84
C ILE A 98 1.91 -2.13 -14.33
N VAL A 99 3.02 -1.77 -13.67
CA VAL A 99 4.37 -2.23 -14.02
C VAL A 99 4.51 -3.77 -13.98
N PRO A 100 4.14 -4.47 -12.88
CA PRO A 100 4.27 -5.94 -12.83
C PRO A 100 3.37 -6.64 -13.86
N ILE A 101 2.16 -6.12 -14.11
CA ILE A 101 1.23 -6.66 -15.12
C ILE A 101 1.85 -6.55 -16.53
N SER A 102 2.47 -5.41 -16.84
CA SER A 102 3.09 -5.16 -18.14
C SER A 102 4.30 -6.07 -18.39
N ILE A 103 5.11 -6.31 -17.37
CA ILE A 103 6.27 -7.23 -17.44
C ILE A 103 5.80 -8.67 -17.70
N VAL A 104 4.75 -9.11 -17.00
CA VAL A 104 4.17 -10.46 -17.20
C VAL A 104 3.63 -10.63 -18.62
N LEU A 105 2.94 -9.63 -19.17
CA LEU A 105 2.42 -9.67 -20.55
C LEU A 105 3.54 -9.74 -21.60
N ILE A 106 4.62 -8.99 -21.41
CA ILE A 106 5.79 -9.02 -22.31
C ILE A 106 6.45 -10.40 -22.26
N PHE A 107 6.62 -10.98 -21.06
CA PHE A 107 7.17 -12.32 -20.90
C PHE A 107 6.30 -13.40 -21.57
N ILE A 108 4.98 -13.32 -21.41
CA ILE A 108 4.02 -14.23 -22.06
C ILE A 108 4.10 -14.11 -23.58
N SER A 109 4.11 -12.89 -24.12
CA SER A 109 4.20 -12.63 -25.56
C SER A 109 5.49 -13.17 -26.18
N PHE A 110 6.63 -12.94 -25.53
CA PHE A 110 7.93 -13.46 -25.98
C PHE A 110 7.97 -14.99 -25.92
N PHE A 111 7.36 -15.58 -24.89
CA PHE A 111 7.29 -17.03 -24.71
C PHE A 111 6.38 -17.71 -25.75
N ILE A 112 5.21 -17.13 -26.05
CA ILE A 112 4.30 -17.62 -27.11
C ILE A 112 4.99 -17.56 -28.48
N ARG A 113 5.67 -16.46 -28.80
CA ARG A 113 6.47 -16.35 -30.04
C ARG A 113 7.50 -17.46 -30.17
N LYS A 114 8.24 -17.76 -29.09
CA LYS A 114 9.27 -18.80 -29.09
C LYS A 114 8.70 -20.22 -29.23
N LEU A 115 7.46 -20.46 -28.76
CA LEU A 115 6.74 -21.71 -28.96
C LEU A 115 6.17 -21.86 -30.38
N TYR A 116 5.78 -20.75 -31.02
CA TYR A 116 5.20 -20.75 -32.36
C TYR A 116 6.25 -20.88 -33.47
N VAL A 117 7.44 -20.29 -33.29
CA VAL A 117 8.55 -20.32 -34.26
C VAL A 117 9.32 -21.66 -34.26
N LYS A 118 9.10 -22.52 -33.26
CA LYS A 118 9.77 -23.83 -33.15
C LYS A 118 8.94 -24.99 -33.71
N LYS A 119 7.89 -24.70 -34.49
CA LYS A 119 7.17 -25.65 -35.33
C LYS A 119 7.53 -25.39 -36.78
#